data_AF-A0A2G9HJ64-F1
#
_entry.id   AF-A0A2G9HJ64-F1
#
_cell.length_a   1.000
_cell.length_b   1.000
_cell.length_c   1.000
_cell.angle_alpha   90.00
_cell.angle_beta   90.00
_cell.angle_gamma   90.00
#
_symmetry.space_group_name_H-M   'P 1'
#
loop_
_entity.id
_entity.type
_entity.pdbx_description
1 polymer ?
#
loop_
_entity_poly.entity_id
_entity_poly.type
_entity_poly.pdbx_seq_one_letter_code
_entity_poly.pdbx_strand_id
1 'polypeptide(L)'
;MAREEEDDDVVCLDPSFFINDNYQLTRFTFGSQVLELYCLHSASTDFDLTGQLVWPGAELLNDYLSKNAEMLQGCSVIELGSGVGITGMLCSRFCSKVVMTDHNDEVLKILRRNIELHRSSQDSLCSAGLEAEKLEWGNSDQLNDILQRHPGGFDLVLGADIYILLCNPEKCKFILAYVSRAKVMDDMVIREAYQHGLHVSEVAGTRATVRFLQGVIYEITCR
;
A
#
# COMPACT_ATOMS: atom_id res chain seq x y z
N MET A 1 -46.65 -27.74 -31.42
CA MET A 1 -46.23 -28.43 -30.18
C MET A 1 -44.87 -29.01 -30.44
N ALA A 2 -43.78 -28.71 -29.75
CA ALA A 2 -43.39 -27.63 -28.85
C ALA A 2 -41.87 -27.49 -29.12
N ARG A 3 -41.30 -26.28 -29.13
CA ARG A 3 -39.85 -26.11 -29.20
C ARG A 3 -39.30 -26.49 -27.83
N GLU A 4 -38.37 -27.44 -27.80
CA GLU A 4 -37.56 -27.72 -26.63
C GLU A 4 -36.62 -26.52 -26.43
N GLU A 5 -36.79 -25.80 -25.34
CA GLU A 5 -35.85 -24.80 -24.86
C GLU A 5 -34.69 -25.57 -24.23
N GLU A 6 -33.49 -25.46 -24.81
CA GLU A 6 -32.25 -25.90 -24.18
C GLU A 6 -32.01 -25.00 -22.96
N ASP A 7 -32.22 -25.54 -21.76
CA ASP A 7 -31.77 -24.94 -20.51
C ASP A 7 -30.23 -24.93 -20.53
N ASP A 8 -29.65 -23.78 -20.86
CA ASP A 8 -28.24 -23.52 -20.57
C ASP A 8 -28.07 -23.50 -19.04
N ASP A 9 -27.63 -24.63 -18.48
CA ASP A 9 -27.24 -24.75 -17.07
C ASP A 9 -26.11 -23.77 -16.76
N VAL A 10 -26.47 -22.55 -16.31
CA VAL A 10 -25.51 -21.59 -15.77
C VAL A 10 -24.96 -22.15 -14.45
N VAL A 11 -23.77 -22.74 -14.52
CA VAL A 11 -23.03 -23.18 -13.33
C VAL A 11 -22.57 -21.93 -12.57
N CYS A 12 -23.33 -21.56 -11.53
CA CYS A 12 -22.94 -20.53 -10.58
C CYS A 12 -21.78 -21.06 -9.73
N LEU A 13 -20.54 -20.80 -10.16
CA LEU A 13 -19.35 -21.05 -9.37
C LEU A 13 -19.31 -20.10 -8.16
N ASP A 14 -18.96 -20.64 -6.99
CA ASP A 14 -18.73 -19.82 -5.80
C ASP A 14 -17.59 -18.83 -6.05
N PRO A 15 -17.73 -17.54 -5.67
CA PRO A 15 -16.69 -16.53 -5.87
C PRO A 15 -15.32 -16.93 -5.30
N SER A 16 -15.27 -17.78 -4.27
CA SER A 16 -14.02 -18.32 -3.71
C SER A 16 -13.22 -19.16 -4.71
N PHE A 17 -13.85 -19.70 -5.75
CA PHE A 17 -13.18 -20.45 -6.81
C PHE A 17 -12.19 -19.59 -7.61
N PHE A 18 -12.40 -18.27 -7.67
CA PHE A 18 -11.54 -17.33 -8.38
C PHE A 18 -10.50 -16.64 -7.48
N ILE A 19 -10.57 -16.89 -6.16
CA ILE A 19 -9.62 -16.31 -5.21
C ILE A 19 -8.38 -17.20 -5.13
N ASN A 20 -7.23 -16.64 -5.53
CA ASN A 20 -5.94 -17.29 -5.31
C ASN A 20 -5.42 -16.96 -3.91
N ASP A 21 -5.39 -17.94 -3.02
CA ASP A 21 -4.84 -17.85 -1.67
C ASP A 21 -3.54 -18.65 -1.48
N ASN A 22 -2.91 -19.08 -2.58
CA ASN A 22 -1.64 -19.82 -2.58
C ASN A 22 -0.45 -18.88 -2.32
N TYR A 23 -0.52 -18.15 -1.21
CA TYR A 23 0.52 -17.23 -0.78
C TYR A 23 1.79 -17.97 -0.39
N GLN A 24 2.91 -17.44 -0.85
CA GLN A 24 4.23 -17.96 -0.52
C GLN A 24 4.92 -17.00 0.45
N LEU A 25 5.53 -17.58 1.49
CA LEU A 25 6.37 -16.81 2.39
C LEU A 25 7.62 -16.36 1.63
N THR A 26 7.77 -15.06 1.49
CA THR A 26 8.80 -14.44 0.65
C THR A 26 9.64 -13.51 1.50
N ARG A 27 10.96 -13.64 1.38
CA ARG A 27 11.94 -12.85 2.13
C ARG A 27 12.38 -11.64 1.32
N PHE A 28 12.24 -10.46 1.90
CA PHE A 28 12.67 -9.19 1.35
C PHE A 28 13.83 -8.62 2.17
N THR A 29 14.71 -7.83 1.54
CA THR A 29 15.85 -7.21 2.22
C THR A 29 16.03 -5.79 1.74
N PHE A 30 15.95 -4.85 2.68
CA PHE A 30 16.07 -3.40 2.45
C PHE A 30 17.13 -2.84 3.39
N GLY A 31 18.33 -2.60 2.87
CA GLY A 31 19.49 -2.28 3.71
C GLY A 31 19.79 -3.40 4.71
N SER A 32 19.78 -3.08 6.01
CA SER A 32 19.94 -4.06 7.10
C SER A 32 18.62 -4.73 7.53
N GLN A 33 17.48 -4.30 6.97
CA GLN A 33 16.17 -4.78 7.35
C GLN A 33 15.79 -6.01 6.52
N VAL A 34 15.36 -7.06 7.19
CA VAL A 34 14.92 -8.32 6.58
C VAL A 34 13.50 -8.57 7.00
N LEU A 35 12.59 -8.71 6.04
CA LEU A 35 11.17 -8.95 6.27
C LEU A 35 10.74 -10.24 5.59
N GLU A 36 9.77 -10.93 6.16
CA GLU A 36 9.16 -12.12 5.56
C GLU A 36 7.65 -11.95 5.52
N LEU A 37 7.07 -11.98 4.32
CA LEU A 37 5.62 -11.78 4.14
C LEU A 37 5.05 -12.87 3.24
N TYR A 38 3.83 -13.29 3.54
CA TYR A 38 3.01 -14.04 2.61
C TYR A 38 2.52 -13.10 1.50
N CYS A 39 2.83 -13.45 0.24
CA CYS A 39 2.36 -12.76 -0.95
C CYS A 39 2.22 -13.74 -2.12
N LEU A 40 1.50 -13.33 -3.16
CA LEU A 40 1.49 -14.04 -4.44
C LEU A 40 2.71 -13.61 -5.28
N HIS A 41 3.12 -14.47 -6.20
CA HIS A 41 4.17 -14.18 -7.18
C HIS A 41 3.64 -13.91 -8.60
N SER A 42 2.35 -14.14 -8.82
CA SER A 42 1.65 -13.90 -10.07
C SER A 42 0.29 -13.29 -9.79
N ALA A 43 -0.08 -12.27 -10.57
CA ALA A 43 -1.40 -11.67 -10.47
C ALA A 43 -2.50 -12.68 -10.80
N SER A 44 -3.60 -12.62 -10.05
CA SER A 44 -4.88 -13.07 -10.60
C SER A 44 -5.28 -12.13 -11.75
N THR A 45 -6.05 -12.62 -12.71
CA THR A 45 -6.60 -11.78 -13.78
C THR A 45 -7.69 -10.81 -13.29
N ASP A 46 -8.08 -10.91 -12.02
CA ASP A 46 -9.05 -10.01 -11.40
C ASP A 46 -8.39 -8.67 -11.03
N PHE A 47 -8.94 -7.59 -11.58
CA PHE A 47 -8.36 -6.24 -11.51
C PHE A 47 -8.20 -5.71 -10.07
N ASP A 48 -9.00 -6.18 -9.12
CA ASP A 48 -9.03 -5.66 -7.74
C ASP A 48 -8.20 -6.48 -6.73
N LEU A 49 -7.57 -7.58 -7.17
CA LEU A 49 -6.76 -8.46 -6.30
C LEU A 49 -5.24 -8.23 -6.46
N THR A 50 -4.86 -7.20 -7.20
CA THR A 50 -3.45 -6.84 -7.41
C THR A 50 -2.70 -6.54 -6.11
N GLY A 51 -3.40 -6.14 -5.04
CA GLY A 51 -2.83 -5.92 -3.71
C GLY A 51 -2.28 -7.17 -3.02
N GLN A 52 -2.51 -8.37 -3.56
CA GLN A 52 -1.92 -9.62 -3.07
C GLN A 52 -0.43 -9.80 -3.49
N LEU A 53 0.09 -8.93 -4.36
CA LEU A 53 1.48 -8.90 -4.83
C LEU A 53 2.27 -7.78 -4.14
N VAL A 54 3.59 -7.91 -4.13
CA VAL A 54 4.48 -6.77 -3.90
C VAL A 54 4.79 -6.09 -5.23
N TRP A 55 4.41 -4.83 -5.34
CA TRP A 55 4.61 -4.01 -6.53
C TRP A 55 5.98 -3.31 -6.53
N PRO A 56 6.55 -2.98 -7.71
CA PRO A 56 7.85 -2.32 -7.82
C PRO A 56 7.94 -0.99 -7.05
N GLY A 57 6.86 -0.22 -6.97
CA GLY A 57 6.83 1.02 -6.20
C GLY A 57 6.98 0.76 -4.70
N ALA A 58 6.45 -0.34 -4.18
CA ALA A 58 6.62 -0.70 -2.78
C ALA A 58 8.08 -1.07 -2.50
N GLU A 59 8.73 -1.83 -3.39
CA GLU A 59 10.17 -2.11 -3.28
C GLU A 59 11.00 -0.82 -3.29
N LEU A 60 10.71 0.10 -4.21
CA LEU A 60 11.37 1.41 -4.29
C LEU A 60 11.19 2.21 -3.00
N LEU A 61 9.97 2.24 -2.46
CA LEU A 61 9.65 2.97 -1.23
C LEU A 61 10.41 2.39 -0.05
N ASN A 62 10.44 1.06 0.09
CA ASN A 62 11.16 0.39 1.18
C ASN A 62 12.68 0.59 1.08
N ASP A 63 13.24 0.58 -0.13
CA ASP A 63 14.64 0.91 -0.38
C ASP A 63 14.98 2.35 0.03
N TYR A 64 14.08 3.28 -0.24
CA TYR A 64 14.24 4.67 0.17
C TYR A 64 14.12 4.84 1.69
N LEU A 65 13.07 4.30 2.30
CA LEU A 65 12.79 4.42 3.72
C LEU A 65 13.87 3.75 4.59
N SER A 66 14.38 2.58 4.19
CA SER A 66 15.46 1.89 4.92
C SER A 66 16.76 2.69 4.94
N LYS A 67 17.04 3.50 3.91
CA LYS A 67 18.21 4.40 3.85
C LYS A 67 18.00 5.69 4.63
N ASN A 68 16.76 6.05 4.95
CA ASN A 68 16.37 7.29 5.63
C ASN A 68 15.59 6.99 6.92
N ALA A 69 15.89 5.87 7.60
CA ALA A 69 15.09 5.36 8.71
C ALA A 69 14.95 6.35 9.89
N GLU A 70 15.89 7.27 10.04
CA GLU A 70 15.82 8.40 11.00
C GLU A 70 14.54 9.23 10.87
N MET A 71 13.97 9.34 9.67
CA MET A 71 12.74 10.09 9.42
C MET A 71 11.49 9.36 9.94
N LEU A 72 11.60 8.06 10.19
CA LEU A 72 10.52 7.21 10.69
C LEU A 72 10.53 7.10 12.21
N GLN A 73 11.63 7.49 12.86
CA GLN A 73 11.88 7.23 14.26
C GLN A 73 10.80 7.88 15.16
N GLY A 74 9.98 7.05 15.79
CA GLY A 74 8.90 7.50 16.68
C GLY A 74 7.67 8.09 15.99
N CYS A 75 7.66 8.23 14.66
CA CYS A 75 6.52 8.78 13.91
C CYS A 75 5.26 7.89 14.00
N SER A 76 4.10 8.51 13.83
CA SER A 76 2.84 7.85 13.51
C SER A 76 2.60 7.89 12.01
N VAL A 77 2.39 6.72 11.40
CA VAL A 77 2.28 6.55 9.94
C VAL A 77 0.91 6.00 9.55
N ILE A 78 0.36 6.50 8.45
CA ILE A 78 -0.71 5.83 7.70
C ILE A 78 -0.23 5.49 6.28
N GLU A 79 -0.36 4.22 5.88
CA GLU A 79 -0.10 3.77 4.52
C GLU A 79 -1.42 3.59 3.75
N LEU A 80 -1.49 4.20 2.57
CA LEU A 80 -2.62 4.11 1.65
C LEU A 80 -2.35 3.05 0.58
N GLY A 81 -3.28 2.10 0.40
CA GLY A 81 -3.12 1.02 -0.58
C GLY A 81 -1.95 0.11 -0.23
N SER A 82 -1.99 -0.46 0.98
CA SER A 82 -0.87 -1.19 1.58
C SER A 82 -0.61 -2.55 0.94
N GLY A 83 -1.59 -3.11 0.22
CA GLY A 83 -1.50 -4.46 -0.33
C GLY A 83 -1.20 -5.48 0.77
N VAL A 84 -0.16 -6.30 0.56
CA VAL A 84 0.33 -7.28 1.55
C VAL A 84 1.02 -6.66 2.77
N GLY A 85 1.28 -5.34 2.77
CA GLY A 85 1.77 -4.58 3.92
C GLY A 85 3.28 -4.42 4.05
N ILE A 86 4.05 -4.68 2.99
CA ILE A 86 5.52 -4.70 3.06
C ILE A 86 6.12 -3.39 3.61
N THR A 87 5.60 -2.23 3.20
CA THR A 87 6.09 -0.93 3.68
C THR A 87 5.73 -0.69 5.14
N GLY A 88 4.47 -0.88 5.52
CA GLY A 88 4.07 -0.71 6.92
C GLY A 88 4.79 -1.68 7.86
N MET A 89 5.11 -2.91 7.43
CA MET A 89 5.97 -3.81 8.21
C MET A 89 7.38 -3.24 8.41
N LEU A 90 8.00 -2.68 7.37
CA LEU A 90 9.29 -2.00 7.50
C LEU A 90 9.20 -0.84 8.50
N CYS A 91 8.20 0.03 8.34
CA CYS A 91 7.97 1.19 9.20
C CYS A 91 7.76 0.80 10.67
N SER A 92 7.13 -0.35 10.93
CA SER A 92 6.85 -0.84 12.29
C SER A 92 8.10 -1.03 13.16
N ARG A 93 9.28 -1.10 12.54
CA ARG A 93 10.57 -1.24 13.22
C ARG A 93 11.13 0.08 13.76
N PHE A 94 10.62 1.20 13.28
CA PHE A 94 11.14 2.54 13.59
C PHE A 94 10.07 3.45 14.18
N CYS A 95 8.83 3.30 13.72
CA CYS A 95 7.68 4.12 14.10
C CYS A 95 7.13 3.74 15.47
N SER A 96 6.33 4.64 16.06
CA SER A 96 5.55 4.34 17.27
C SER A 96 4.21 3.68 16.93
N LYS A 97 3.66 4.00 15.76
CA LYS A 97 2.38 3.48 15.27
C LYS A 97 2.34 3.46 13.75
N VAL A 98 1.74 2.41 13.18
CA VAL A 98 1.54 2.25 11.74
C VAL A 98 0.12 1.72 11.49
N VAL A 99 -0.64 2.47 10.71
CA VAL A 99 -1.96 2.07 10.20
C VAL A 99 -1.83 1.78 8.71
N MET A 100 -2.00 0.53 8.33
CA MET A 100 -2.01 0.11 6.92
C MET A 100 -3.44 0.02 6.43
N THR A 101 -3.73 0.64 5.30
CA THR A 101 -5.08 0.67 4.73
C THR A 101 -5.16 0.05 3.34
N ASP A 102 -6.26 -0.63 3.05
CA ASP A 102 -6.65 -1.08 1.71
C ASP A 102 -8.18 -1.13 1.59
N HIS A 103 -8.69 -1.09 0.37
CA HIS A 103 -10.13 -1.11 0.09
C HIS A 103 -10.68 -2.54 -0.02
N ASN A 104 -9.85 -3.50 -0.46
CA ASN A 104 -10.29 -4.84 -0.82
C ASN A 104 -10.22 -5.79 0.39
N ASP A 105 -11.35 -6.45 0.70
CA ASP A 105 -11.43 -7.32 1.89
C ASP A 105 -10.51 -8.55 1.81
N GLU A 106 -10.27 -9.12 0.61
CA GLU A 106 -9.33 -10.22 0.43
C GLU A 106 -7.87 -9.76 0.65
N VAL A 107 -7.54 -8.56 0.19
CA VAL A 107 -6.23 -7.95 0.45
C VAL A 107 -6.06 -7.66 1.96
N LEU A 108 -7.11 -7.17 2.63
CA LEU A 108 -7.09 -6.97 4.07
C LEU A 108 -6.93 -8.28 4.86
N LYS A 109 -7.44 -9.42 4.37
CA LYS A 109 -7.21 -10.73 4.99
C LYS A 109 -5.73 -11.11 4.98
N ILE A 110 -5.05 -10.99 3.84
CA ILE A 110 -3.62 -11.30 3.75
C ILE A 110 -2.76 -10.29 4.53
N LEU A 111 -3.12 -9.01 4.49
CA LEU A 111 -2.47 -7.97 5.29
C LEU A 111 -2.51 -8.31 6.79
N ARG A 112 -3.69 -8.65 7.32
CA ARG A 112 -3.84 -9.06 8.73
C ARG A 112 -3.07 -10.34 9.05
N ARG A 113 -3.02 -11.31 8.13
CA ARG A 113 -2.20 -12.53 8.28
C ARG A 113 -0.72 -12.19 8.39
N ASN A 114 -0.22 -11.26 7.60
CA ASN A 114 1.17 -10.79 7.69
C ASN A 114 1.44 -10.02 8.99
N ILE A 115 0.46 -9.28 9.53
CA ILE A 115 0.61 -8.60 10.82
C ILE A 115 0.77 -9.63 11.93
N GLU A 116 -0.05 -10.67 11.92
CA GLU A 116 0.02 -11.73 12.92
C GLU A 116 1.33 -12.52 12.85
N LEU A 117 1.85 -12.76 11.64
CA LEU A 117 3.18 -13.36 11.44
C LEU A 117 4.27 -12.57 12.19
N HIS A 118 4.27 -11.23 12.07
CA HIS A 118 5.28 -10.38 12.71
C HIS A 118 5.05 -10.18 14.21
N ARG A 119 3.80 -10.27 14.69
CA ARG A 119 3.49 -10.26 16.14
C ARG A 119 3.90 -11.54 16.85
N SER A 120 3.79 -12.68 16.17
CA SER A 120 4.05 -14.01 16.73
C SER A 120 5.51 -14.43 16.64
N SER A 121 6.23 -13.99 15.61
CA SER A 121 7.69 -13.99 15.63
C SER A 121 8.13 -13.08 16.78
N GLN A 122 8.96 -13.55 17.72
CA GLN A 122 9.59 -12.72 18.74
C GLN A 122 10.63 -11.74 18.11
N ASP A 123 10.27 -11.11 17.00
CA ASP A 123 11.08 -10.12 16.32
C ASP A 123 11.07 -8.87 17.20
N SER A 124 12.05 -8.82 18.12
CA SER A 124 12.28 -7.71 19.06
C SER A 124 12.44 -6.34 18.39
N LEU A 125 12.46 -6.30 17.05
CA LEU A 125 12.52 -5.11 16.23
C LEU A 125 11.15 -4.45 16.02
N CYS A 126 10.03 -5.18 16.10
CA CYS A 126 8.70 -4.59 15.95
C CYS A 126 8.32 -3.81 17.21
N SER A 127 8.54 -2.49 17.16
CA SER A 127 8.32 -1.57 18.29
C SER A 127 6.98 -0.82 18.19
N ALA A 128 6.35 -0.83 17.01
CA ALA A 128 5.12 -0.09 16.74
C ALA A 128 3.84 -0.89 16.97
N GLY A 129 2.76 -0.18 17.30
CA GLY A 129 1.41 -0.70 17.10
C GLY A 129 1.07 -0.80 15.61
N LEU A 130 0.98 -2.04 15.09
CA LEU A 130 0.52 -2.35 13.73
C LEU A 130 -1.00 -2.54 13.69
N GLU A 131 -1.69 -1.80 12.82
CA GLU A 131 -3.14 -1.89 12.61
C GLU A 131 -3.45 -2.01 11.10
N ALA A 132 -4.52 -2.73 10.74
CA ALA A 132 -5.01 -2.87 9.37
C ALA A 132 -6.48 -2.43 9.28
N GLU A 133 -6.74 -1.43 8.44
CA GLU A 133 -8.03 -0.75 8.35
C GLU A 133 -8.56 -0.72 6.92
N LYS A 134 -9.88 -0.77 6.77
CA LYS A 134 -10.51 -0.62 5.47
C LYS A 134 -10.56 0.86 5.10
N LEU A 135 -10.03 1.20 3.93
CA LEU A 135 -10.14 2.54 3.36
C LEU A 135 -10.28 2.46 1.84
N GLU A 136 -11.47 2.77 1.36
CA GLU A 136 -11.74 3.06 -0.03
C GLU A 136 -11.45 4.54 -0.31
N TRP A 137 -10.71 4.83 -1.38
CA TRP A 137 -10.36 6.21 -1.70
C TRP A 137 -11.61 7.05 -1.98
N GLY A 138 -11.66 8.23 -1.37
CA GLY A 138 -12.82 9.11 -1.41
C GLY A 138 -13.93 8.77 -0.41
N ASN A 139 -13.81 7.68 0.34
CA ASN A 139 -14.74 7.37 1.42
C ASN A 139 -14.41 8.19 2.68
N SER A 140 -15.10 9.31 2.83
CA SER A 140 -14.89 10.25 3.95
C SER A 140 -15.29 9.65 5.30
N ASP A 141 -16.30 8.77 5.34
CA ASP A 141 -16.77 8.15 6.57
C ASP A 141 -15.72 7.19 7.14
N GLN A 142 -15.17 6.31 6.30
CA GLN A 142 -14.08 5.41 6.68
C GLN A 142 -12.84 6.18 7.14
N LEU A 143 -12.48 7.25 6.43
CA LEU A 143 -11.36 8.10 6.83
C LEU A 143 -11.62 8.78 8.19
N ASN A 144 -12.81 9.32 8.40
CA ASN A 144 -13.20 9.94 9.66
C ASN A 144 -13.17 8.94 10.83
N ASP A 145 -13.61 7.71 10.63
CA ASP A 145 -13.57 6.65 11.64
C ASP A 145 -12.13 6.27 12.04
N ILE A 146 -11.21 6.26 11.07
CA ILE A 146 -9.77 6.12 11.36
C ILE A 146 -9.30 7.33 12.16
N LEU A 147 -9.53 8.55 11.69
CA LEU A 147 -9.07 9.77 12.37
C LEU A 147 -9.64 9.93 13.79
N GLN A 148 -10.86 9.47 14.07
CA GLN A 148 -11.44 9.47 15.42
C GLN A 148 -10.71 8.55 16.39
N ARG A 149 -10.23 7.39 15.92
CA ARG A 149 -9.39 6.48 16.72
C ARG A 149 -7.95 6.94 16.86
N HIS A 150 -7.53 7.85 15.98
CA HIS A 150 -6.20 8.43 15.93
C HIS A 150 -6.26 9.96 16.03
N PRO A 151 -6.71 10.54 17.17
CA PRO A 151 -6.95 11.97 17.30
C PRO A 151 -5.68 12.83 17.22
N GLY A 152 -4.50 12.22 17.41
CA GLY A 152 -3.20 12.86 17.18
C GLY A 152 -2.83 13.01 15.71
N GLY A 153 -3.59 12.39 14.80
CA GLY A 153 -3.28 12.32 13.38
C GLY A 153 -2.09 11.43 13.06
N PHE A 154 -1.49 11.67 11.90
CA PHE A 154 -0.32 10.96 11.40
C PHE A 154 0.73 11.99 10.98
N ASP A 155 2.00 11.73 11.32
CA ASP A 155 3.13 12.55 10.92
C ASP A 155 3.43 12.35 9.42
N LEU A 156 3.28 11.10 8.96
CA LEU A 156 3.58 10.66 7.61
C LEU A 156 2.41 9.90 6.98
N VAL A 157 2.16 10.23 5.72
CA VAL A 157 1.32 9.43 4.81
C VAL A 157 2.25 8.75 3.81
N LEU A 158 2.06 7.46 3.60
CA LEU A 158 2.84 6.66 2.66
C LEU A 158 1.94 6.08 1.57
N GLY A 159 2.50 5.90 0.38
CA GLY A 159 1.81 5.23 -0.72
C GLY A 159 2.79 4.79 -1.81
N ALA A 160 2.48 3.68 -2.47
CA ALA A 160 3.31 3.12 -3.53
C ALA A 160 2.45 2.61 -4.68
N ASP A 161 2.72 3.05 -5.91
CA ASP A 161 1.97 2.69 -7.12
C ASP A 161 0.45 2.96 -7.06
N ILE A 162 0.06 3.92 -6.21
CA ILE A 162 -1.30 4.41 -6.06
C ILE A 162 -1.52 5.74 -6.79
N TYR A 163 -2.77 6.03 -7.14
CA TYR A 163 -3.18 7.34 -7.65
C TYR A 163 -3.77 8.17 -6.53
N ILE A 164 -3.18 9.34 -6.28
CA ILE A 164 -3.63 10.26 -5.25
C ILE A 164 -4.96 10.89 -5.64
N LEU A 165 -5.98 10.65 -4.82
CA LEU A 165 -7.12 11.52 -4.63
C LEU A 165 -7.38 11.56 -3.12
N LEU A 166 -7.36 12.77 -2.56
CA LEU A 166 -7.91 13.12 -1.24
C LEU A 166 -7.05 12.73 -0.03
N CYS A 167 -6.04 13.54 0.23
CA CYS A 167 -5.67 13.86 1.62
C CYS A 167 -5.58 15.39 1.71
N ASN A 168 -5.95 15.94 2.86
CA ASN A 168 -5.79 17.36 3.16
C ASN A 168 -4.59 17.53 4.10
N PRO A 169 -3.34 17.56 3.58
CA PRO A 169 -2.12 17.46 4.39
C PRO A 169 -1.74 18.79 5.04
N GLU A 170 -2.67 19.47 5.72
CA GLU A 170 -2.34 20.70 6.46
C GLU A 170 -1.32 20.46 7.59
N LYS A 171 -1.05 19.20 7.96
CA LYS A 171 -0.12 18.83 9.05
C LYS A 171 0.77 17.61 8.81
N CYS A 172 0.71 16.97 7.64
CA CYS A 172 1.45 15.73 7.39
C CYS A 172 2.26 15.79 6.10
N LYS A 173 3.38 15.07 6.09
CA LYS A 173 4.20 14.89 4.89
C LYS A 173 3.78 13.60 4.19
N PHE A 174 3.55 13.67 2.88
CA PHE A 174 3.22 12.49 2.10
C PHE A 174 4.43 12.08 1.24
N ILE A 175 4.89 10.85 1.42
CA ILE A 175 5.91 10.21 0.59
C ILE A 175 5.23 9.21 -0.35
N LEU A 176 5.35 9.45 -1.65
CA LEU A 176 4.79 8.60 -2.70
C LEU A 176 5.92 7.98 -3.52
N ALA A 177 5.98 6.65 -3.59
CA ALA A 177 6.77 5.98 -4.62
C ALA A 177 5.93 5.79 -5.88
N TYR A 178 6.42 6.35 -6.99
CA TYR A 178 5.76 6.29 -8.28
C TYR A 178 6.62 5.54 -9.28
N VAL A 179 6.08 4.46 -9.87
CA VAL A 179 6.73 3.74 -10.98
C VAL A 179 5.96 4.00 -12.28
N SER A 180 6.64 4.62 -13.23
CA SER A 180 6.06 4.98 -14.53
C SER A 180 5.75 3.72 -15.33
N ARG A 181 4.45 3.52 -15.59
CA ARG A 181 3.94 2.48 -16.50
C ARG A 181 3.58 3.04 -17.87
N ALA A 182 3.30 4.35 -17.95
CA ALA A 182 3.01 5.06 -19.19
C ALA A 182 3.30 6.56 -19.02
N LYS A 183 4.04 7.15 -19.97
CA LYS A 183 4.45 8.56 -19.93
C LYS A 183 3.31 9.57 -19.71
N VAL A 184 2.11 9.25 -20.20
CA VAL A 184 0.93 10.12 -20.03
C VAL A 184 0.51 10.22 -18.57
N MET A 185 0.71 9.16 -17.78
CA MET A 185 0.31 9.12 -16.37
C MET A 185 1.25 9.92 -15.49
N ASP A 186 2.54 10.04 -15.86
CA ASP A 186 3.54 10.81 -15.13
C ASP A 186 3.08 12.27 -14.95
N ASP A 187 2.65 12.91 -16.04
CA ASP A 187 2.18 14.29 -16.02
C ASP A 187 0.81 14.45 -15.36
N MET A 188 -0.03 13.40 -15.34
CA MET A 188 -1.36 13.45 -14.75
C MET A 188 -1.30 13.47 -13.23
N VAL A 189 -0.43 12.65 -12.61
CA VAL A 189 -0.27 12.61 -11.15
C VAL A 189 0.15 13.97 -10.60
N ILE A 190 1.12 14.60 -11.27
CA ILE A 190 1.62 15.93 -10.88
C ILE A 190 0.53 17.00 -11.08
N ARG A 191 -0.17 16.97 -12.22
CA ARG A 191 -1.23 17.93 -12.53
C ARG A 191 -2.40 17.83 -11.55
N GLU A 192 -2.83 16.63 -11.22
CA GLU A 192 -3.92 16.40 -10.26
C GLU A 192 -3.54 16.96 -8.89
N ALA A 193 -2.33 16.66 -8.39
CA ALA A 193 -1.86 17.18 -7.12
C ALA A 193 -1.88 18.72 -7.06
N TYR A 194 -1.46 19.38 -8.15
CA TYR A 194 -1.54 20.84 -8.24
C TYR A 194 -2.98 21.37 -8.27
N GLN A 195 -3.92 20.66 -8.89
CA GLN A 195 -5.35 21.05 -8.89
C GLN A 195 -5.94 21.05 -7.48
N HIS A 196 -5.46 20.16 -6.61
CA HIS A 196 -5.85 20.11 -5.20
C HIS A 196 -4.97 20.98 -4.29
N GLY A 197 -4.16 21.88 -4.85
CA GLY A 197 -3.34 22.83 -4.09
C GLY A 197 -2.10 22.20 -3.42
N LEU A 198 -1.75 20.96 -3.76
CA LEU A 198 -0.58 20.27 -3.22
C LEU A 198 0.68 20.67 -3.98
N HIS A 199 1.80 20.71 -3.25
CA HIS A 199 3.12 20.83 -3.84
C HIS A 199 3.75 19.44 -3.95
N VAL A 200 4.10 19.04 -5.17
CA VAL A 200 4.85 17.80 -5.44
C VAL A 200 6.30 18.15 -5.73
N SER A 201 7.22 17.52 -5.03
CA SER A 201 8.65 17.64 -5.23
C SER A 201 9.28 16.26 -5.39
N GLU A 202 10.13 16.09 -6.40
CA GLU A 202 10.94 14.89 -6.52
C GLU A 202 12.05 14.91 -5.47
N VAL A 203 12.21 13.80 -4.75
CA VAL A 203 13.34 13.63 -3.84
C VAL A 203 14.60 13.34 -4.65
N ALA A 204 15.59 14.22 -4.53
CA ALA A 204 16.81 14.15 -5.33
C ALA A 204 17.54 12.79 -5.16
N GLY A 205 17.99 12.22 -6.28
CA GLY A 205 18.74 10.95 -6.27
C GLY A 205 17.88 9.69 -6.11
N THR A 206 16.55 9.81 -6.09
CA THR A 206 15.65 8.65 -5.93
C THR A 206 15.18 8.04 -7.26
N ARG A 207 15.46 8.69 -8.39
CA ARG A 207 15.20 8.10 -9.71
C ARG A 207 16.02 6.82 -9.90
N ALA A 208 15.33 5.71 -10.10
CA ALA A 208 15.94 4.40 -10.24
C ALA A 208 15.18 3.53 -11.23
N THR A 209 15.86 2.51 -11.75
CA THR A 209 15.19 1.46 -12.54
C THR A 209 14.83 0.31 -11.63
N VAL A 210 13.53 0.03 -11.47
CA VAL A 210 13.00 -1.08 -10.65
C VAL A 210 12.21 -2.01 -11.56
N ARG A 211 12.65 -3.29 -11.64
CA ARG A 211 12.07 -4.31 -12.53
C ARG A 211 11.79 -3.79 -13.96
N PHE A 212 12.78 -3.11 -14.54
CA PHE A 212 12.77 -2.52 -15.89
C PHE A 212 11.92 -1.25 -16.08
N LEU A 213 11.26 -0.74 -15.03
CA LEU A 213 10.49 0.49 -15.07
C LEU A 213 11.23 1.64 -14.39
N GLN A 214 10.97 2.89 -14.80
CA GLN A 214 11.52 4.07 -14.13
C GLN A 214 10.65 4.41 -12.91
N GLY A 215 11.27 4.45 -11.75
CA GLY A 215 10.63 4.83 -10.49
C GLY A 215 11.25 6.09 -9.90
N VAL A 216 10.48 6.81 -9.09
CA VAL A 216 10.89 8.03 -8.38
C VAL A 216 10.13 8.15 -7.06
N ILE A 217 10.76 8.76 -6.05
CA ILE A 217 10.08 9.16 -4.81
C ILE A 217 9.66 10.62 -4.91
N TYR A 218 8.39 10.88 -4.62
CA TYR A 218 7.84 12.21 -4.46
C TYR A 218 7.58 12.52 -2.99
N GLU A 219 7.95 13.73 -2.58
CA GLU A 219 7.47 14.35 -1.35
C GLU A 219 6.35 15.33 -1.71
N ILE A 220 5.21 15.18 -1.05
CA ILE A 220 3.99 15.94 -1.30
C ILE A 220 3.58 16.64 0.00
N THR A 221 3.39 17.96 -0.07
CA THR A 221 3.04 18.80 1.08
C THR A 221 1.92 19.78 0.73
N CYS A 222 1.16 20.23 1.73
CA CYS A 222 0.36 21.45 1.59
C CYS A 222 1.26 22.69 1.51
N ARG A 223 0.72 23.78 0.96
CA ARG A 223 1.29 25.13 1.06
C ARG A 223 0.90 25.81 2.36
#